data_AF-A0A1F7IB70-F1
#
_entry.id   AF-A0A1F7IB70-F1
#
_cell.length_a   1.000
_cell.length_b   1.000
_cell.length_c   1.000
_cell.angle_alpha   90.00
_cell.angle_beta   90.00
_cell.angle_gamma   90.00
#
_symmetry.space_group_name_H-M   'P 1'
#
loop_
_entity.id
_entity.type
_entity.pdbx_description
1 polymer ?
#
loop_
_entity_poly.entity_id
_entity_poly.type
_entity_poly.pdbx_seq_one_letter_code
_entity_poly.pdbx_strand_id
1 'polypeptide(L)'
;MARISKLKLKPEILEKLFSLFFEIVGKKNKKEEFQKVIKELLSPVERVMVAKRIAIIYLLLKEIDYLVIEDVLKVSSATIARYKFIIEKSDGIVPSFKKILLNDKILLFLNEFFDTLFPPGTYGTNWKSAWQRKFEIQRKKTEGI
;
A
#
# COMPACT_ATOMS: atom_id res chain seq x y z
N MET A 1 8.55 -11.14 11.72
CA MET A 1 7.18 -11.25 12.29
C MET A 1 7.22 -10.71 13.70
N ALA A 2 6.15 -10.03 14.16
CA ALA A 2 6.10 -9.49 15.52
C ALA A 2 5.88 -10.63 16.53
N ARG A 3 6.67 -10.65 17.61
CA ARG A 3 6.54 -11.63 18.68
C ARG A 3 5.40 -11.20 19.59
N ILE A 4 4.26 -11.87 19.50
CA ILE A 4 3.12 -11.64 20.39
C ILE A 4 3.29 -12.55 21.62
N SER A 5 2.95 -12.03 22.81
CA SER A 5 2.96 -12.80 24.06
C SER A 5 2.02 -14.01 23.96
N LYS A 6 2.40 -15.12 24.60
CA LYS A 6 1.56 -16.34 24.69
C LYS A 6 0.30 -16.11 25.54
N LEU A 7 0.34 -15.11 26.43
CA LEU A 7 -0.79 -14.73 27.27
C LEU A 7 -1.79 -13.92 26.45
N LYS A 8 -2.95 -14.51 26.20
CA LYS A 8 -4.01 -13.88 25.42
C LYS A 8 -4.79 -12.90 26.31
N LEU A 9 -5.00 -11.69 25.81
CA LEU A 9 -5.91 -10.73 26.43
C LEU A 9 -7.36 -11.19 26.26
N LYS A 10 -8.23 -10.79 27.19
CA LYS A 10 -9.68 -10.95 27.04
C LYS A 10 -10.16 -10.19 25.79
N PRO A 11 -11.12 -10.74 25.02
CA PRO A 11 -11.57 -10.14 23.76
C PRO A 11 -12.09 -8.70 23.94
N GLU A 12 -12.83 -8.42 25.02
CA GLU A 12 -13.35 -7.08 25.34
C GLU A 12 -12.25 -6.01 25.51
N ILE A 13 -11.12 -6.39 26.11
CA ILE A 13 -9.98 -5.48 26.29
C ILE A 13 -9.33 -5.22 24.93
N LEU A 14 -9.24 -6.26 24.11
CA LEU A 14 -8.64 -6.20 22.78
C LEU A 14 -9.44 -5.29 21.84
N GLU A 15 -10.78 -5.34 21.90
CA GLU A 15 -11.64 -4.40 21.17
C GLU A 15 -11.42 -2.95 21.61
N LYS A 16 -11.38 -2.68 22.92
CA LYS A 16 -11.09 -1.34 23.45
C LYS A 16 -9.72 -0.82 23.01
N LEU A 17 -8.71 -1.69 22.96
CA LEU A 17 -7.37 -1.33 22.47
C LEU A 17 -7.39 -0.95 20.98
N PHE A 18 -8.13 -1.68 20.15
CA PHE A 18 -8.27 -1.31 18.74
C PHE A 18 -9.05 -0.02 18.53
N SER A 19 -10.07 0.25 19.35
CA SER A 19 -10.78 1.54 19.32
C SER A 19 -9.86 2.71 19.66
N LEU A 20 -9.04 2.58 20.71
CA LEU A 20 -8.03 3.60 21.06
C LEU A 20 -7.01 3.81 19.94
N PHE A 21 -6.54 2.71 19.32
CA PHE A 21 -5.64 2.79 18.18
C PHE A 21 -6.27 3.57 17.02
N PHE A 22 -7.54 3.31 16.71
CA PHE A 22 -8.28 4.05 15.67
C PHE A 22 -8.45 5.53 16.00
N GLU A 23 -8.70 5.90 17.25
CA GLU A 23 -8.82 7.31 17.64
C GLU A 23 -7.51 8.08 17.52
N ILE A 24 -6.40 7.48 17.95
CA ILE A 24 -5.08 8.11 17.95
C ILE A 24 -4.52 8.21 16.53
N VAL A 25 -4.63 7.13 15.76
CA VAL A 25 -4.00 7.01 14.43
C VAL A 25 -4.95 7.46 13.31
N GLY A 26 -6.24 7.19 13.43
CA GLY A 26 -7.23 7.42 12.37
C GLY A 26 -7.76 8.84 12.27
N LYS A 27 -7.83 9.61 13.35
CA LYS A 27 -8.41 10.98 13.36
C LYS A 27 -7.39 12.10 13.05
N LYS A 28 -6.30 11.80 12.36
CA LYS A 28 -5.26 12.81 12.03
C LYS A 28 -5.51 13.41 10.64
N ASN A 29 -5.76 14.71 10.59
CA ASN A 29 -6.01 15.44 9.33
C ASN A 29 -4.73 15.86 8.61
N LYS A 30 -3.59 15.92 9.32
CA LYS A 30 -2.30 16.34 8.77
C LYS A 30 -1.33 15.18 8.61
N LYS A 31 -0.71 15.06 7.43
CA LYS A 31 0.27 14.02 7.09
C LYS A 31 1.48 14.03 8.03
N GLU A 32 1.96 15.21 8.40
CA GLU A 32 3.13 15.39 9.28
C GLU A 32 2.87 14.87 10.70
N GLU A 33 1.70 15.18 11.26
CA GLU A 33 1.29 14.70 12.57
C GLU A 33 1.14 13.18 12.57
N PHE A 34 0.53 12.62 11.52
CA PHE A 34 0.43 11.18 11.33
C PHE A 34 1.81 10.50 11.26
N GLN A 35 2.77 11.09 10.52
CA GLN A 35 4.12 10.56 10.41
C GLN A 35 4.86 10.53 11.75
N LYS A 36 4.69 11.57 12.60
CA LYS A 36 5.28 11.59 13.95
C LYS A 36 4.74 10.45 14.81
N VAL A 37 3.41 10.31 14.86
CA VAL A 37 2.75 9.24 15.62
C VAL A 37 3.20 7.85 15.16
N ILE A 38 3.22 7.60 13.85
CA ILE A 38 3.64 6.30 13.32
C ILE A 38 5.13 6.02 13.60
N LYS A 39 5.99 7.04 13.58
CA LYS A 39 7.42 6.88 13.90
C LYS A 39 7.65 6.53 15.37
N GLU A 40 6.83 7.06 16.27
CA GLU A 40 6.90 6.77 17.71
C GLU A 40 6.24 5.43 18.07
N LEU A 41 5.15 5.08 17.39
CA LEU A 41 4.36 3.88 17.68
C LEU A 41 4.95 2.60 17.08
N LEU A 42 5.49 2.66 15.86
CA LEU A 42 5.97 1.49 15.13
C LEU A 42 7.50 1.51 15.03
N SER A 43 8.11 0.33 15.20
CA SER A 43 9.54 0.20 14.95
C SER A 43 9.89 0.51 13.48
N PRO A 44 11.15 0.90 13.18
CA PRO A 44 11.58 1.14 11.80
C PRO A 44 11.27 -0.02 10.85
N VAL A 45 11.42 -1.26 11.32
CA VAL A 45 11.16 -2.47 10.54
C VAL A 45 9.67 -2.66 10.28
N GLU A 46 8.82 -2.43 11.29
CA GLU A 46 7.36 -2.55 11.15
C GLU A 46 6.79 -1.51 10.19
N ARG A 47 7.33 -0.28 10.18
CA ARG A 47 6.92 0.76 9.24
C ARG A 47 7.16 0.35 7.79
N VAL A 48 8.36 -0.15 7.48
CA VAL A 48 8.70 -0.66 6.15
C VAL A 48 7.82 -1.87 5.81
N MET A 49 7.60 -2.76 6.77
CA MET A 49 6.75 -3.94 6.57
C MET A 49 5.32 -3.56 6.21
N VAL A 50 4.69 -2.63 6.93
CA VAL A 50 3.33 -2.16 6.64
C VAL A 50 3.27 -1.47 5.27
N ALA A 51 4.24 -0.61 4.95
CA ALA A 51 4.32 0.05 3.65
C ALA A 51 4.43 -0.95 2.48
N LYS A 52 5.31 -1.96 2.61
CA LYS A 52 5.44 -3.02 1.60
C LYS A 52 4.13 -3.80 1.41
N ARG A 53 3.41 -4.10 2.49
CA ARG A 53 2.12 -4.81 2.41
C ARG A 53 1.06 -4.02 1.64
N ILE A 54 0.98 -2.71 1.89
CA ILE A 54 0.09 -1.79 1.15
C ILE A 54 0.48 -1.78 -0.34
N ALA A 55 1.78 -1.69 -0.64
CA ALA A 55 2.27 -1.71 -2.02
C ALA A 55 1.96 -3.04 -2.74
N ILE A 56 2.14 -4.19 -2.08
CA ILE A 56 1.77 -5.51 -2.64
C ILE A 56 0.29 -5.52 -3.02
N ILE A 57 -0.59 -5.07 -2.12
CA ILE A 57 -2.04 -5.04 -2.39
C ILE A 57 -2.34 -4.16 -3.61
N TYR A 58 -1.74 -2.98 -3.68
CA TYR A 58 -1.90 -2.08 -4.82
C TYR A 58 -1.43 -2.70 -6.15
N LEU A 59 -0.25 -3.33 -6.17
CA LEU A 59 0.30 -3.95 -7.37
C LEU A 59 -0.51 -5.19 -7.80
N LEU A 60 -1.02 -5.97 -6.86
CA LEU A 60 -1.92 -7.09 -7.15
C LEU A 60 -3.26 -6.61 -7.74
N LEU A 61 -3.81 -5.50 -7.24
CA LEU A 61 -5.02 -4.87 -7.81
C LEU A 61 -4.77 -4.30 -9.22
N LYS A 62 -3.52 -3.99 -9.56
CA LYS A 62 -3.09 -3.61 -10.91
C LYS A 62 -2.70 -4.81 -11.78
N GLU A 63 -2.94 -6.03 -11.30
CA GLU A 63 -2.70 -7.29 -12.02
C GLU A 63 -1.23 -7.48 -12.45
N ILE A 64 -0.28 -6.99 -11.65
CA ILE A 64 1.15 -7.15 -11.94
C ILE A 64 1.64 -8.56 -11.61
N ASP A 65 2.53 -9.07 -12.45
CA ASP A 65 3.15 -10.38 -12.30
C ASP A 65 3.93 -10.53 -10.99
N TYR A 66 3.88 -11.74 -10.44
CA TYR A 66 4.49 -12.06 -9.14
C TYR A 66 5.99 -11.86 -9.13
N LEU A 67 6.68 -12.29 -10.19
CA LEU A 67 8.13 -12.15 -10.32
C LEU A 67 8.56 -10.68 -10.29
N VAL A 68 7.75 -9.82 -10.90
CA VAL A 68 7.98 -8.39 -10.98
C VAL A 68 7.79 -7.75 -9.61
N ILE A 69 6.73 -8.12 -8.89
CA ILE A 69 6.48 -7.64 -7.51
C ILE A 69 7.60 -8.09 -6.56
N GLU A 70 8.07 -9.34 -6.70
CA GLU A 70 9.16 -9.90 -5.93
C GLU A 70 10.46 -9.12 -6.12
N ASP A 71 10.82 -8.84 -7.38
CA ASP A 71 12.04 -8.10 -7.69
C ASP A 71 12.00 -6.65 -7.20
N VAL A 72 10.85 -5.98 -7.35
CA VAL A 72 10.72 -4.55 -7.02
C VAL A 72 10.61 -4.32 -5.52
N LEU A 73 9.76 -5.09 -4.83
CA LEU A 73 9.52 -4.91 -3.40
C LEU A 73 10.49 -5.73 -2.53
N LYS A 74 11.31 -6.60 -3.13
CA LYS A 74 12.21 -7.53 -2.44
C LYS A 74 11.45 -8.31 -1.36
N VAL A 75 10.40 -9.01 -1.79
CA VAL A 75 9.52 -9.84 -0.96
C VAL A 75 9.37 -11.20 -1.59
N SER A 76 9.25 -12.24 -0.78
CA SER A 76 9.11 -13.60 -1.31
C SER A 76 7.76 -13.81 -2.01
N SER A 77 7.77 -14.64 -3.06
CA SER A 77 6.58 -15.13 -3.75
C SER A 77 5.48 -15.66 -2.81
N ALA A 78 5.86 -16.38 -1.74
CA ALA A 78 4.94 -16.86 -0.71
C ALA A 78 4.18 -15.72 0.00
N THR A 79 4.85 -14.58 0.22
CA THR A 79 4.22 -13.39 0.82
C THR A 79 3.19 -12.79 -0.14
N ILE A 80 3.55 -12.68 -1.43
CA ILE A 80 2.66 -12.15 -2.48
C ILE A 80 1.42 -13.05 -2.60
N ALA A 81 1.60 -14.36 -2.69
CA ALA A 81 0.52 -15.34 -2.76
C ALA A 81 -0.44 -15.21 -1.57
N ARG A 82 0.09 -15.07 -0.35
CA ARG A 82 -0.73 -14.86 0.85
C ARG A 82 -1.59 -13.61 0.73
N TYR A 83 -1.06 -12.51 0.19
CA TYR A 83 -1.84 -11.28 0.01
C TYR A 83 -2.90 -11.41 -1.09
N LYS A 84 -2.64 -12.16 -2.15
CA LYS A 84 -3.67 -12.46 -3.16
C LYS A 84 -4.87 -13.18 -2.54
N PHE A 85 -4.62 -14.23 -1.74
CA PHE A 85 -5.70 -14.92 -1.03
C PHE A 85 -6.44 -14.01 -0.04
N ILE A 86 -5.73 -13.11 0.64
CA ILE A 86 -6.37 -12.14 1.54
C ILE A 86 -7.29 -11.22 0.74
N ILE A 87 -6.84 -10.70 -0.41
CA ILE A 87 -7.63 -9.81 -1.28
C ILE A 87 -8.92 -10.51 -1.73
N GLU A 88 -8.80 -11.74 -2.24
CA GLU A 88 -9.93 -12.56 -2.72
C GLU A 88 -10.96 -12.85 -1.63
N LYS A 89 -10.52 -13.00 -0.37
CA LYS A 89 -11.38 -13.31 0.77
C LYS A 89 -11.78 -12.06 1.58
N SER A 90 -11.28 -10.87 1.26
CA SER A 90 -11.46 -9.69 2.12
C SER A 90 -12.69 -8.86 1.76
N ASP A 91 -13.60 -8.72 2.72
CA ASP A 91 -14.74 -7.80 2.61
C ASP A 91 -14.35 -6.33 2.85
N GLY A 92 -13.21 -6.06 3.50
CA GLY A 92 -12.85 -4.71 3.96
C GLY A 92 -11.75 -4.01 3.15
N ILE A 93 -10.71 -4.72 2.72
CA ILE A 93 -9.51 -4.11 2.12
C ILE A 93 -9.80 -3.63 0.70
N VAL A 94 -10.43 -4.48 -0.12
CA VAL A 94 -10.75 -4.16 -1.52
C VAL A 94 -11.67 -2.95 -1.63
N PRO A 95 -12.79 -2.84 -0.88
CA PRO A 95 -13.63 -1.65 -0.95
C PRO A 95 -12.93 -0.39 -0.45
N SER A 96 -12.09 -0.49 0.58
CA SER A 96 -11.33 0.64 1.11
C SER A 96 -10.34 1.18 0.07
N PHE A 97 -9.62 0.29 -0.62
CA PHE A 97 -8.73 0.67 -1.73
C PHE A 97 -9.51 1.27 -2.90
N LYS A 98 -10.65 0.68 -3.28
CA LYS A 98 -11.51 1.24 -4.33
C LYS A 98 -11.97 2.66 -3.99
N LYS A 99 -12.41 2.91 -2.75
CA LYS A 99 -12.80 4.25 -2.29
C LYS A 99 -11.63 5.24 -2.35
N ILE A 100 -10.43 4.82 -1.96
CA ILE A 100 -9.22 5.65 -2.04
C ILE A 100 -8.84 5.96 -3.49
N LEU A 101 -9.00 4.99 -4.39
CA LEU A 101 -8.73 5.13 -5.83
C LEU A 101 -9.72 6.05 -6.57
N LEU A 102 -10.87 6.38 -5.97
CA LEU A 102 -11.79 7.39 -6.52
C LEU A 102 -11.27 8.83 -6.36
N ASN A 103 -10.26 9.05 -5.52
CA ASN A 103 -9.64 10.37 -5.36
C ASN A 103 -8.55 10.55 -6.42
N ASP A 104 -8.78 11.45 -7.38
CA ASP A 104 -7.86 11.72 -8.50
C ASP A 104 -6.45 12.09 -8.07
N LYS A 105 -6.30 12.85 -6.96
CA LYS A 105 -4.97 13.21 -6.42
C LYS A 105 -4.21 11.98 -5.94
N ILE A 106 -4.91 11.05 -5.30
CA ILE A 106 -4.30 9.81 -4.80
C ILE A 106 -4.01 8.87 -5.96
N LEU A 107 -4.92 8.78 -6.94
CA LEU A 107 -4.72 7.98 -8.15
C LEU A 107 -3.49 8.46 -8.93
N LEU A 108 -3.31 9.78 -9.08
CA LEU A 108 -2.13 10.37 -9.71
C LEU A 108 -0.86 10.04 -8.93
N PHE A 109 -0.87 10.23 -7.60
CA PHE A 109 0.26 9.84 -6.75
C PHE A 109 0.61 8.34 -6.88
N LEU A 110 -0.39 7.47 -6.92
CA LEU A 110 -0.19 6.03 -7.07
C LEU A 110 0.31 5.64 -8.47
N ASN A 111 -0.09 6.36 -9.51
CA ASN A 111 0.42 6.18 -10.86
C ASN A 111 1.87 6.68 -10.98
N GLU A 112 2.23 7.80 -10.35
CA GLU A 112 3.61 8.28 -10.25
C GLU A 112 4.50 7.30 -9.49
N PHE A 113 3.99 6.79 -8.37
CA PHE A 113 4.68 5.76 -7.60
C PHE A 113 4.92 4.52 -8.46
N PHE A 114 3.90 4.08 -9.20
CA PHE A 114 4.04 2.97 -10.13
C PHE A 114 5.09 3.25 -11.22
N ASP A 115 5.08 4.43 -11.84
CA ASP A 115 6.09 4.84 -12.83
C ASP A 115 7.51 4.88 -12.26
N THR A 116 7.64 5.23 -10.99
CA THR A 116 8.93 5.22 -10.29
C THR A 116 9.45 3.80 -10.11
N LEU A 117 8.56 2.84 -9.83
CA LEU A 117 8.91 1.42 -9.73
C LEU A 117 9.17 0.78 -11.10
N PHE A 118 8.46 1.27 -12.12
CA PHE A 118 8.45 0.70 -13.47
C PHE A 118 8.68 1.77 -14.53
N PRO A 119 9.89 2.38 -14.57
CA PRO A 119 10.20 3.34 -15.60
C PRO A 119 10.23 2.67 -16.99
N PRO A 120 9.99 3.43 -18.07
CA PRO A 120 10.17 2.92 -19.43
C PRO A 120 11.60 2.41 -19.61
N GLY A 121 11.74 1.25 -20.27
CA GLY A 121 13.03 0.57 -20.44
C GLY A 121 13.36 -0.48 -19.39
N THR A 122 12.46 -0.75 -18.44
CA THR A 122 12.58 -1.90 -17.53
C THR A 122 12.36 -3.22 -18.27
N TYR A 123 13.11 -4.25 -17.88
CA TYR A 123 12.94 -5.60 -18.41
C TYR A 123 11.56 -6.16 -18.00
N GLY A 124 10.84 -6.77 -18.94
CA GLY A 124 9.52 -7.37 -18.69
C GLY A 124 8.33 -6.39 -18.70
N THR A 125 8.53 -5.10 -18.97
CA THR A 125 7.43 -4.14 -19.14
C THR A 125 7.16 -3.84 -20.61
N ASN A 126 5.89 -3.64 -20.97
CA ASN A 126 5.53 -3.16 -22.30
C ASN A 126 5.98 -1.70 -22.46
N TRP A 127 7.05 -1.47 -23.20
CA TRP A 127 7.64 -0.14 -23.39
C TRP A 127 6.68 0.87 -23.98
N LYS A 128 5.81 0.47 -24.90
CA LYS A 128 4.80 1.36 -25.50
C LYS A 128 3.83 1.84 -24.42
N SER A 129 3.30 0.92 -23.62
CA SER A 129 2.38 1.24 -22.53
C SER A 129 3.03 2.07 -21.43
N ALA A 130 4.29 1.78 -21.10
CA ALA A 130 5.05 2.54 -20.10
C ALA A 130 5.27 3.99 -20.54
N TRP A 131 5.67 4.21 -21.81
CA TRP A 131 5.82 5.55 -22.37
C TRP A 131 4.49 6.29 -22.47
N GLN A 132 3.43 5.64 -22.94
CA GLN A 132 2.09 6.24 -23.02
C GLN A 132 1.63 6.74 -21.65
N ARG A 133 1.75 5.91 -20.61
CA ARG A 133 1.40 6.31 -19.24
C ARG A 133 2.22 7.49 -18.74
N LYS A 134 3.54 7.48 -18.97
CA LYS A 134 4.42 8.59 -18.57
C LYS A 134 3.98 9.91 -19.19
N PHE A 135 3.61 9.89 -20.47
CA PHE A 135 3.07 11.07 -21.16
C PHE A 135 1.70 11.48 -20.64
N GLU A 136 0.81 10.52 -20.33
CA GLU A 136 -0.51 10.82 -19.74
C GLU A 136 -0.38 11.49 -18.37
N ILE A 137 0.52 11.02 -17.52
CA ILE A 137 0.79 11.64 -16.21
C ILE A 137 1.34 13.06 -16.40
N GLN A 138 2.25 13.26 -17.36
CA GLN A 138 2.75 14.59 -17.68
C GLN A 138 1.63 15.52 -18.16
N ARG A 139 0.77 15.06 -19.08
CA ARG A 139 -0.38 15.85 -19.58
C ARG A 139 -1.32 16.26 -18.46
N LYS A 140 -1.72 15.32 -17.59
CA LYS A 140 -2.59 15.61 -16.43
C LYS A 140 -2.00 16.64 -15.46
N LYS A 141 -0.67 16.77 -15.41
CA LYS A 141 -0.01 17.83 -14.63
C LYS A 141 -0.06 19.18 -15.32
N THR A 142 0.17 19.20 -16.64
CA THR A 142 0.15 20.44 -17.43
C THR A 142 -1.25 21.02 -17.57
N GLU A 143 -2.26 20.16 -17.66
CA GLU A 143 -3.68 20.53 -17.83
C GLU A 143 -4.34 20.97 -16.51
N GLY A 144 -3.68 20.76 -15.37
CA GLY A 144 -4.21 21.08 -14.04
C GLY A 144 -5.25 20.06 -13.57
N ILE A 145 -5.10 19.61 -12.32
CA ILE A 145 -6.10 18.79 -11.61
C ILE A 145 -7.11 19.71 -10.94
#